data_AF-A0A8J7AC01-F1
#
_entry.id   AF-A0A8J7AC01-F1
#
_cell.length_a   1.000
_cell.length_b   1.000
_cell.length_c   1.000
_cell.angle_alpha   90.00
_cell.angle_beta   90.00
_cell.angle_gamma   90.00
#
_symmetry.space_group_name_H-M   'P 1'
#
loop_
_entity.id
_entity.type
_entity.pdbx_description
1 polymer ?
#
loop_
_entity_poly.entity_id
_entity_poly.type
_entity_poly.pdbx_seq_one_letter_code
_entity_poly.pdbx_strand_id
1 'polypeptide(L)'
;MIYFQNLQVSVDDRYSFVGIKKQNSKLIFYLPKGFDISSFNTYESKKTLFFKLYKILRKYKEICIEKGYLQSKHDIKAQDRDGVIKILGSIQNIILPDTNEENIYYSKLNSFDSILNTYDELKIFSLVYRLGINENINYSQLHRFLDKAVYLNNGAIYIDKITSHKRIIHYHSTDIVAMFCYIFVEIKQQLNEKVNSEVAALSERFKYKYIDSSYGLFNEESSSQIVNILKDALELIDKHTAIKDYDYWSFYESIELFLYGDMSKTDEGEVWGIKNFYSVWESMCLTYIVKNIKPEYILHLDTKYLSHHTLAIANSKPKIISLSGVFTMNSKKLIPDAVVYYHQLDNLNGKINNTLNSKENFVLTKDNWDDYGYKTSFTCTTILDNQTLGIAYKGQPTNKHTFIELEKIYPKIDNSLLSINHQLPSNFYSFWSINEDEIITSDKLALMYRLNHIFYIAIKNGVCTRDSFCNFLLNTFQIHIENNVFKTSLFRGYAYNFIRYIKNGLSDDEGDEMVSMFENFIQKISYLCLIDVKYLLSNYLLDQNNIKEIKDRSVRKQFTYEYLLQEFIEKNKHFSDIEIISRFWLPTYKNDCPLVEPASGFLDDYIGLRNLNFTIIADSYVD
;
A
#
# COMPACT_ATOMS: atom_id res chain seq x y z
N MET A 1 -6.58 -30.43 1.91
CA MET A 1 -6.80 -29.39 0.87
C MET A 1 -8.18 -28.73 0.99
N ILE A 2 -8.32 -27.46 0.58
CA ILE A 2 -9.60 -26.73 0.54
C ILE A 2 -10.31 -26.99 -0.79
N TYR A 3 -11.56 -27.41 -0.74
CA TYR A 3 -12.44 -27.50 -1.91
C TYR A 3 -13.37 -26.29 -1.96
N PHE A 4 -13.02 -25.27 -2.75
CA PHE A 4 -13.74 -23.99 -2.79
C PHE A 4 -15.22 -24.12 -3.22
N GLN A 5 -15.56 -25.16 -3.98
CA GLN A 5 -16.94 -25.45 -4.37
C GLN A 5 -17.86 -25.70 -3.17
N ASN A 6 -17.33 -26.34 -2.13
CA ASN A 6 -18.10 -26.76 -0.96
C ASN A 6 -18.17 -25.66 0.12
N LEU A 7 -17.50 -24.53 -0.09
CA LEU A 7 -17.52 -23.41 0.85
C LEU A 7 -18.83 -22.64 0.71
N GLN A 8 -19.59 -22.59 1.79
CA GLN A 8 -20.69 -21.63 1.94
C GLN A 8 -20.12 -20.28 2.35
N VAL A 9 -20.73 -19.19 1.91
CA VAL A 9 -20.23 -17.83 2.20
C VAL A 9 -21.18 -17.14 3.17
N SER A 10 -20.62 -16.43 4.14
CA SER A 10 -21.38 -15.66 5.13
C SER A 10 -20.59 -14.43 5.56
N VAL A 11 -21.25 -13.48 6.21
CA VAL A 11 -20.62 -12.35 6.91
C VAL A 11 -21.07 -12.45 8.36
N ASP A 12 -20.14 -12.36 9.31
CA ASP A 12 -20.50 -12.40 10.73
C ASP A 12 -20.97 -11.02 11.20
N ASP A 13 -22.21 -10.95 11.66
CA ASP A 13 -22.82 -9.72 12.15
C ASP A 13 -22.29 -9.32 13.54
N ARG A 14 -21.92 -10.30 14.37
CA ARG A 14 -21.63 -10.13 15.81
C ARG A 14 -20.15 -10.10 16.12
N TYR A 15 -19.35 -10.94 15.47
CA TYR A 15 -17.91 -11.04 15.70
C TYR A 15 -17.11 -10.57 14.50
N SER A 16 -15.91 -10.05 14.76
CA SER A 16 -14.97 -9.66 13.71
C SER A 16 -14.13 -10.86 13.22
N PHE A 17 -14.73 -12.04 13.06
CA PHE A 17 -14.03 -13.21 12.53
C PHE A 17 -14.06 -13.19 11.00
N VAL A 18 -12.89 -13.38 10.38
CA VAL A 18 -12.76 -13.53 8.93
C VAL A 18 -11.92 -14.76 8.66
N GLY A 19 -12.44 -15.67 7.84
CA GLY A 19 -11.81 -16.95 7.53
C GLY A 19 -12.80 -18.11 7.44
N ILE A 20 -12.30 -19.34 7.54
CA ILE A 20 -13.09 -20.58 7.39
C ILE A 20 -13.40 -21.16 8.77
N LYS A 21 -14.68 -21.42 9.01
CA LYS A 21 -15.21 -22.08 10.21
C LYS A 21 -16.00 -23.32 9.82
N LYS A 22 -15.92 -24.37 10.63
CA LYS A 22 -16.77 -25.56 10.48
C LYS A 22 -17.93 -25.49 11.46
N GLN A 23 -19.16 -25.55 10.95
CA GLN A 23 -20.40 -25.58 11.72
C GLN A 23 -21.33 -26.65 11.15
N ASN A 24 -21.88 -27.54 11.98
CA ASN A 24 -22.80 -28.59 11.56
C ASN A 24 -22.25 -29.42 10.37
N SER A 25 -20.96 -29.78 10.44
CA SER A 25 -20.22 -30.48 9.38
C SER A 25 -20.12 -29.76 8.02
N LYS A 26 -20.47 -28.47 7.94
CA LYS A 26 -20.29 -27.62 6.76
C LYS A 26 -19.17 -26.61 6.98
N LEU A 27 -18.44 -26.29 5.91
CA LEU A 27 -17.41 -25.24 5.91
C LEU A 27 -18.02 -23.92 5.45
N ILE A 28 -17.94 -22.91 6.31
CA ILE A 28 -18.44 -21.55 6.07
C ILE A 28 -17.23 -20.62 5.99
N PHE A 29 -17.13 -19.91 4.88
CA PHE A 29 -16.16 -18.85 4.65
C PHE A 29 -16.79 -17.51 5.04
N TYR A 30 -16.37 -17.00 6.19
CA TYR A 30 -16.75 -15.70 6.73
C TYR A 30 -15.93 -14.60 6.05
N LEU A 31 -16.62 -13.73 5.32
CA LEU A 31 -16.03 -12.61 4.59
C LEU A 31 -15.91 -11.37 5.49
N PRO A 32 -15.03 -10.42 5.12
CA PRO A 32 -14.97 -9.15 5.82
C PRO A 32 -16.30 -8.38 5.77
N LYS A 33 -16.55 -7.55 6.79
CA LYS A 33 -17.67 -6.61 6.78
C LYS A 33 -17.62 -5.72 5.53
N GLY A 34 -18.77 -5.54 4.88
CA GLY A 34 -18.94 -4.64 3.74
C GLY A 34 -19.00 -5.36 2.39
N PHE A 35 -18.74 -6.68 2.40
CA PHE A 35 -18.85 -7.55 1.24
C PHE A 35 -20.32 -7.91 0.97
N ASP A 36 -20.69 -7.94 -0.31
CA ASP A 36 -21.94 -8.54 -0.76
C ASP A 36 -21.74 -10.03 -1.03
N ILE A 37 -22.43 -10.87 -0.24
CA ILE A 37 -22.37 -12.33 -0.33
C ILE A 37 -22.74 -12.81 -1.74
N SER A 38 -23.66 -12.11 -2.43
CA SER A 38 -24.14 -12.51 -3.75
C SER A 38 -23.01 -12.59 -4.80
N SER A 39 -21.98 -11.77 -4.62
CA SER A 39 -20.83 -11.65 -5.53
C SER A 39 -19.81 -12.78 -5.39
N PHE A 40 -19.92 -13.62 -4.35
CA PHE A 40 -18.91 -14.63 -4.00
C PHE A 40 -19.44 -16.08 -4.05
N ASN A 41 -20.40 -16.34 -4.93
CA ASN A 41 -21.02 -17.67 -5.05
C ASN A 41 -20.27 -18.64 -5.98
N THR A 42 -19.36 -18.15 -6.82
CA THR A 42 -18.61 -18.97 -7.79
C THR A 42 -17.33 -19.57 -7.19
N TYR A 43 -16.82 -20.67 -7.75
CA TYR A 43 -15.53 -21.26 -7.34
C TYR A 43 -14.40 -20.22 -7.39
N GLU A 44 -14.30 -19.49 -8.50
CA GLU A 44 -13.18 -18.59 -8.75
C GLU A 44 -13.22 -17.33 -7.86
N SER A 45 -14.40 -16.75 -7.62
CA SER A 45 -14.51 -15.62 -6.69
C SER A 45 -14.07 -16.00 -5.26
N LYS A 46 -14.44 -17.20 -4.78
CA LYS A 46 -14.03 -17.71 -3.47
C LYS A 46 -12.52 -17.99 -3.41
N LYS A 47 -11.97 -18.65 -4.44
CA LYS A 47 -10.53 -18.97 -4.53
C LYS A 47 -9.70 -17.69 -4.55
N THR A 48 -10.01 -16.77 -5.45
CA THR A 48 -9.31 -15.49 -5.58
C THR A 48 -9.34 -14.69 -4.27
N LEU A 49 -10.49 -14.61 -3.59
CA LEU A 49 -10.61 -13.92 -2.30
C LEU A 49 -9.82 -14.62 -1.19
N PHE A 50 -9.84 -15.96 -1.14
CA PHE A 50 -9.08 -16.73 -0.16
C PHE A 50 -7.58 -16.43 -0.25
N PHE A 51 -6.99 -16.48 -1.45
CA PHE A 51 -5.56 -16.21 -1.63
C PHE A 51 -5.21 -14.74 -1.32
N LYS A 52 -6.10 -13.79 -1.64
CA LYS A 52 -5.93 -12.39 -1.24
C LYS A 52 -5.91 -12.24 0.28
N LEU A 53 -6.88 -12.81 1.00
CA LEU A 53 -6.92 -12.81 2.46
C LEU A 53 -5.71 -13.54 3.07
N TYR A 54 -5.26 -14.64 2.45
CA TYR A 54 -4.05 -15.34 2.88
C TYR A 54 -2.82 -14.44 2.85
N LYS A 55 -2.59 -13.68 1.77
CA LYS A 55 -1.48 -12.70 1.69
C LYS A 55 -1.59 -11.61 2.75
N ILE A 56 -2.78 -11.06 2.96
CA ILE A 56 -3.03 -10.02 3.98
C ILE A 56 -2.72 -10.55 5.38
N LEU A 57 -3.27 -11.70 5.74
CA LEU A 57 -3.09 -12.29 7.07
C LEU A 57 -1.63 -12.70 7.31
N ARG A 58 -0.93 -13.18 6.29
CA ARG A 58 0.50 -13.48 6.35
C ARG A 58 1.33 -12.21 6.59
N LYS A 59 1.09 -11.13 5.85
CA LYS A 59 1.78 -9.84 6.04
C LYS A 59 1.52 -9.27 7.44
N TYR A 60 0.27 -9.33 7.91
CA TYR A 60 -0.05 -8.90 9.27
C TYR A 60 0.64 -9.77 10.35
N LYS A 61 0.76 -11.08 10.11
CA LYS A 61 1.49 -12.00 11.01
C LYS A 61 2.97 -11.63 11.10
N GLU A 62 3.59 -11.32 9.97
CA GLU A 62 4.99 -10.86 9.90
C GLU A 62 5.18 -9.57 10.72
N ILE A 63 4.25 -8.61 10.63
CA ILE A 63 4.27 -7.39 11.46
C ILE A 63 4.13 -7.72 12.96
N CYS A 64 3.24 -8.65 13.32
CA CYS A 64 3.08 -9.05 14.72
C CYS A 64 4.34 -9.72 15.27
N ILE A 65 5.07 -10.49 14.46
CA ILE A 65 6.36 -11.09 14.82
C ILE A 65 7.41 -9.99 15.00
N GLU A 66 7.51 -9.06 14.05
CA GLU A 66 8.42 -7.92 14.09
C GLU A 66 8.23 -7.06 15.34
N LYS A 67 6.98 -6.87 15.78
CA LYS A 67 6.62 -6.14 17.01
C LYS A 67 6.81 -6.93 18.30
N GLY A 68 7.09 -8.23 18.20
CA GLY A 68 7.19 -9.12 19.36
C GLY A 68 5.84 -9.51 19.97
N TYR A 69 4.72 -9.26 19.30
CA TYR A 69 3.39 -9.71 19.76
C TYR A 69 3.15 -11.20 19.50
N LEU A 70 3.97 -11.80 18.63
CA LEU A 70 3.92 -13.22 18.29
C LEU A 70 5.35 -13.78 18.27
N GLN A 71 5.58 -14.89 18.96
CA GLN A 71 6.91 -15.52 19.02
C GLN A 71 7.32 -16.07 17.65
N SER A 72 8.59 -15.86 17.27
CA SER A 72 9.12 -16.39 16.03
C SER A 72 9.17 -17.92 16.07
N LYS A 73 8.90 -18.60 14.94
CA LYS A 73 9.06 -20.07 14.85
C LYS A 73 10.49 -20.54 15.15
N HIS A 74 11.49 -19.65 15.09
CA HIS A 74 12.89 -20.00 15.35
C HIS A 74 13.19 -20.26 16.83
N ASP A 75 12.38 -19.75 17.77
CA ASP A 75 12.60 -19.91 19.21
C ASP A 75 12.08 -21.25 19.76
N ILE A 76 11.37 -22.06 18.95
CA ILE A 76 10.87 -23.39 19.35
C ILE A 76 11.97 -24.47 19.22
N LYS A 77 13.15 -24.13 18.67
CA LYS A 77 14.29 -25.05 18.59
C LYS A 77 15.21 -24.90 19.79
N ALA A 78 14.87 -25.57 20.89
CA ALA A 78 15.79 -26.36 21.74
C ALA A 78 15.17 -26.61 23.12
N GLN A 79 14.66 -27.83 23.34
CA GLN A 79 14.88 -28.67 24.54
C GLN A 79 13.86 -29.82 24.52
N ASP A 80 14.21 -30.95 23.92
CA ASP A 80 14.24 -32.22 24.64
C ASP A 80 14.86 -33.33 23.78
N ARG A 81 15.63 -34.21 24.43
CA ARG A 81 16.44 -35.28 23.83
C ARG A 81 15.66 -36.54 23.46
N ASP A 82 14.34 -36.56 23.66
CA ASP A 82 13.47 -37.65 23.25
C ASP A 82 12.56 -37.18 22.12
N GLY A 83 12.80 -37.69 20.92
CA GLY A 83 12.19 -37.28 19.65
C GLY A 83 10.68 -37.49 19.56
N VAL A 84 9.90 -36.69 20.28
CA VAL A 84 8.47 -36.48 20.06
C VAL A 84 8.23 -34.98 19.90
N ILE A 85 8.38 -34.49 18.68
CA ILE A 85 7.94 -33.14 18.32
C ILE A 85 6.41 -33.18 18.16
N LYS A 86 5.67 -32.87 19.22
CA LYS A 86 4.27 -32.41 19.09
C LYS A 86 4.26 -30.88 19.04
N ILE A 87 4.57 -30.30 17.89
CA ILE A 87 4.24 -28.89 17.63
C ILE A 87 3.02 -28.88 16.73
N LEU A 88 1.84 -28.86 17.34
CA LEU A 88 0.56 -28.65 16.66
C LEU A 88 -0.32 -27.74 17.51
N GLY A 89 0.24 -26.58 17.88
CA GLY A 89 -0.56 -25.44 18.35
C GLY A 89 -1.33 -24.89 17.16
N SER A 90 -2.58 -25.32 17.00
CA SER A 90 -3.54 -24.91 15.95
C SER A 90 -4.08 -23.49 16.16
N ILE A 91 -3.71 -22.87 17.27
CA ILE A 91 -4.14 -21.56 17.75
C ILE A 91 -2.87 -20.80 18.15
N GLN A 92 -2.65 -19.63 17.55
CA GLN A 92 -1.60 -18.70 17.95
C GLN A 92 -2.27 -17.47 18.55
N ASN A 93 -2.05 -17.25 19.86
CA ASN A 93 -2.57 -16.07 20.54
C ASN A 93 -1.59 -14.92 20.32
N ILE A 94 -2.11 -13.79 19.85
CA ILE A 94 -1.38 -12.52 19.86
C ILE A 94 -1.66 -11.87 21.21
N ILE A 95 -0.62 -11.72 22.02
CA ILE A 95 -0.74 -11.03 23.31
C ILE A 95 -0.47 -9.56 23.03
N LEU A 96 -1.54 -8.75 23.05
CA LEU A 96 -1.43 -7.30 22.91
C LEU A 96 -1.18 -6.68 24.29
N PRO A 97 -0.19 -5.78 24.43
CA PRO A 97 -0.06 -4.97 25.65
C PRO A 97 -1.33 -4.13 25.87
N ASP A 98 -1.78 -4.06 27.12
CA ASP A 98 -2.84 -3.16 27.62
C ASP A 98 -4.28 -3.36 27.10
N THR A 99 -4.61 -4.51 26.50
CA THR A 99 -6.00 -4.88 26.16
C THR A 99 -6.35 -6.29 26.64
N ASN A 100 -7.51 -6.47 27.29
CA ASN A 100 -8.09 -7.81 27.58
C ASN A 100 -8.59 -8.52 26.30
N GLU A 101 -8.33 -7.98 25.11
CA GLU A 101 -8.74 -8.53 23.82
C GLU A 101 -7.60 -9.35 23.21
N GLU A 102 -7.79 -10.66 23.14
CA GLU A 102 -6.86 -11.58 22.46
C GLU A 102 -7.22 -11.65 20.97
N ASN A 103 -6.29 -11.22 20.09
CA ASN A 103 -6.39 -11.57 18.68
C ASN A 103 -5.93 -13.02 18.55
N ILE A 104 -6.82 -13.88 18.03
CA ILE A 104 -6.54 -15.31 17.91
C ILE A 104 -6.37 -15.63 16.43
N TYR A 105 -5.16 -16.04 16.06
CA TYR A 105 -4.90 -16.64 14.76
C TYR A 105 -5.26 -18.11 14.80
N TYR A 106 -6.19 -18.49 13.94
CA TYR A 106 -6.53 -19.89 13.70
C TYR A 106 -5.76 -20.33 12.48
N SER A 107 -4.79 -21.21 12.68
CA SER A 107 -3.97 -21.75 11.60
C SER A 107 -3.99 -23.27 11.62
N LYS A 108 -5.18 -23.88 11.68
CA LYS A 108 -5.29 -25.31 11.33
C LYS A 108 -4.85 -25.54 9.87
N LEU A 109 -4.78 -24.48 9.04
CA LEU A 109 -4.06 -24.45 7.76
C LEU A 109 -2.54 -24.24 7.90
N ASN A 110 -1.86 -25.11 8.65
CA ASN A 110 -0.39 -25.22 8.58
C ASN A 110 0.09 -25.79 7.22
N SER A 111 -0.81 -26.16 6.31
CA SER A 111 -0.52 -26.82 5.03
C SER A 111 0.10 -25.91 3.97
N PHE A 112 -0.35 -24.66 3.82
CA PHE A 112 0.28 -23.71 2.90
C PHE A 112 1.58 -23.16 3.50
N ASP A 113 1.53 -22.83 4.80
CA ASP A 113 2.70 -22.40 5.56
C ASP A 113 3.79 -23.47 5.57
N SER A 114 3.47 -24.77 5.63
CA SER A 114 4.48 -25.83 5.59
C SER A 114 5.22 -25.83 4.26
N ILE A 115 4.49 -25.81 3.13
CA ILE A 115 5.11 -25.75 1.80
C ILE A 115 5.94 -24.48 1.62
N LEU A 116 5.43 -23.32 1.99
CA LEU A 116 6.13 -22.04 1.81
C LEU A 116 7.36 -21.88 2.72
N ASN A 117 7.32 -22.42 3.95
CA ASN A 117 8.45 -22.32 4.89
C ASN A 117 9.50 -23.42 4.68
N THR A 118 9.12 -24.59 4.15
CA THR A 118 10.06 -25.68 3.83
C THR A 118 10.89 -25.37 2.58
N TYR A 119 10.42 -24.45 1.74
CA TYR A 119 11.16 -24.00 0.57
C TYR A 119 12.51 -23.39 0.96
N ASP A 120 13.58 -24.04 0.52
CA ASP A 120 14.96 -23.59 0.67
C ASP A 120 15.67 -23.84 -0.66
N GLU A 121 15.90 -22.74 -1.39
CA GLU A 121 16.44 -22.76 -2.75
C GLU A 121 17.80 -23.45 -2.82
N LEU A 122 18.68 -23.18 -1.85
CA LEU A 122 20.01 -23.78 -1.78
C LEU A 122 19.92 -25.28 -1.51
N LYS A 123 19.00 -25.72 -0.64
CA LYS A 123 18.78 -27.15 -0.40
C LYS A 123 18.24 -27.86 -1.65
N ILE A 124 17.23 -27.28 -2.31
CA ILE A 124 16.64 -27.82 -3.54
C ILE A 124 17.73 -28.00 -4.60
N PHE A 125 18.54 -26.97 -4.84
CA PHE A 125 19.63 -27.06 -5.82
C PHE A 125 20.71 -28.06 -5.40
N SER A 126 21.10 -28.09 -4.12
CA SER A 126 22.09 -29.06 -3.65
C SER A 126 21.66 -30.51 -3.88
N LEU A 127 20.35 -30.82 -3.80
CA LEU A 127 19.81 -32.16 -4.01
C LEU A 127 19.71 -32.50 -5.50
N VAL A 128 19.31 -31.53 -6.33
CA VAL A 128 19.21 -31.69 -7.78
C VAL A 128 20.59 -31.83 -8.44
N TYR A 129 21.55 -30.99 -8.07
CA TYR A 129 22.90 -31.00 -8.66
C TYR A 129 23.78 -32.17 -8.17
N ARG A 130 23.50 -32.75 -6.99
CA ARG A 130 24.20 -33.96 -6.50
C ARG A 130 24.03 -35.17 -7.45
N LEU A 131 23.05 -35.14 -8.34
CA LEU A 131 22.61 -36.31 -9.13
C LEU A 131 22.94 -36.21 -10.64
N GLY A 132 23.58 -35.12 -11.10
CA GLY A 132 23.82 -34.82 -12.53
C GLY A 132 25.14 -35.33 -13.14
N ILE A 133 25.85 -36.30 -12.56
CA ILE A 133 27.17 -36.74 -13.08
C ILE A 133 27.00 -37.96 -13.99
N ASN A 134 27.38 -37.79 -15.26
CA ASN A 134 27.19 -38.70 -16.39
C ASN A 134 28.17 -39.91 -16.40
N GLU A 135 27.75 -41.06 -16.93
CA GLU A 135 28.44 -42.38 -16.87
C GLU A 135 29.60 -42.60 -17.87
N ASN A 136 29.94 -41.63 -18.72
CA ASN A 136 31.00 -41.83 -19.70
C ASN A 136 32.40 -41.77 -19.05
N ILE A 137 33.02 -42.94 -18.85
CA ILE A 137 34.43 -43.03 -18.44
C ILE A 137 35.29 -42.40 -19.54
N ASN A 138 35.99 -41.31 -19.20
CA ASN A 138 36.90 -40.65 -20.13
C ASN A 138 38.22 -41.44 -20.24
N TYR A 139 38.31 -42.31 -21.25
CA TYR A 139 39.50 -43.12 -21.54
C TYR A 139 40.73 -42.31 -22.00
N SER A 140 40.59 -41.02 -22.30
CA SER A 140 41.73 -40.18 -22.75
C SER A 140 42.83 -40.02 -21.68
N GLN A 141 42.50 -40.26 -20.40
CA GLN A 141 43.44 -40.16 -19.28
C GLN A 141 43.96 -41.51 -18.78
N LEU A 142 43.70 -42.61 -19.51
CA LEU A 142 44.12 -43.96 -19.10
C LEU A 142 45.65 -44.07 -18.91
N HIS A 143 46.43 -43.30 -19.67
CA HIS A 143 47.88 -43.19 -19.53
C HIS A 143 48.34 -42.79 -18.11
N ARG A 144 47.52 -42.05 -17.36
CA ARG A 144 47.84 -41.59 -15.99
C ARG A 144 47.74 -42.70 -14.93
N PHE A 145 47.19 -43.86 -15.29
CA PHE A 145 46.96 -44.99 -14.39
C PHE A 145 47.76 -46.24 -14.79
N LEU A 146 48.64 -46.13 -15.79
CA LEU A 146 49.50 -47.23 -16.24
C LEU A 146 50.54 -47.63 -15.19
N ASP A 147 50.95 -46.71 -14.32
CA ASP A 147 51.82 -46.97 -13.16
C ASP A 147 51.22 -47.99 -12.18
N LYS A 148 49.89 -48.11 -12.17
CA LYS A 148 49.13 -49.06 -11.32
C LYS A 148 48.64 -50.28 -12.08
N ALA A 149 49.07 -50.47 -13.33
CA ALA A 149 48.61 -51.56 -14.16
C ALA A 149 49.42 -52.85 -13.95
N VAL A 150 48.74 -53.98 -14.05
CA VAL A 150 49.35 -55.31 -14.09
C VAL A 150 49.51 -55.73 -15.54
N TYR A 151 50.74 -56.06 -15.93
CA TYR A 151 51.08 -56.46 -17.28
C TYR A 151 51.04 -57.98 -17.38
N LEU A 152 50.19 -58.48 -18.29
CA LEU A 152 50.07 -59.92 -18.55
C LEU A 152 51.10 -60.37 -19.60
N ASN A 153 51.48 -61.65 -19.57
CA ASN A 153 52.51 -62.22 -20.44
C ASN A 153 52.19 -62.13 -21.95
N ASN A 154 50.94 -61.88 -22.32
CA ASN A 154 50.50 -61.65 -23.69
C ASN A 154 50.57 -60.18 -24.13
N GLY A 155 51.17 -59.30 -23.32
CA GLY A 155 51.27 -57.87 -23.57
C GLY A 155 50.00 -57.07 -23.28
N ALA A 156 48.93 -57.72 -22.79
CA ALA A 156 47.71 -57.03 -22.37
C ALA A 156 47.92 -56.37 -20.99
N ILE A 157 47.32 -55.18 -20.84
CA ILE A 157 47.42 -54.38 -19.61
C ILE A 157 46.07 -54.46 -18.89
N TYR A 158 46.09 -54.88 -17.63
CA TYR A 158 44.92 -54.94 -16.77
C TYR A 158 45.08 -54.02 -15.56
N ILE A 159 44.12 -53.12 -15.34
CA ILE A 159 44.09 -52.23 -14.17
C ILE A 159 42.94 -52.67 -13.28
N ASP A 160 43.28 -53.26 -12.14
CA ASP A 160 42.33 -53.96 -11.25
C ASP A 160 41.30 -52.99 -10.61
N LYS A 161 41.74 -51.77 -10.25
CA LYS A 161 40.87 -50.70 -9.73
C LYS A 161 41.31 -49.33 -10.24
N ILE A 162 40.58 -48.80 -11.22
CA ILE A 162 40.56 -47.35 -11.46
C ILE A 162 39.79 -46.74 -10.28
N THR A 163 40.50 -46.14 -9.34
CA THR A 163 39.89 -45.37 -8.23
C THR A 163 39.42 -44.02 -8.73
N SER A 164 38.58 -44.01 -9.78
CA SER A 164 37.60 -42.93 -9.90
C SER A 164 36.52 -43.22 -8.86
N HIS A 165 36.10 -42.20 -8.13
CA HIS A 165 35.03 -42.36 -7.15
C HIS A 165 33.81 -42.89 -7.90
N LYS A 166 33.44 -44.17 -7.69
CA LYS A 166 32.13 -44.69 -8.09
C LYS A 166 31.08 -43.80 -7.44
N ARG A 167 30.45 -42.92 -8.22
CA ARG A 167 29.22 -42.23 -7.83
C ARG A 167 28.09 -43.02 -8.49
N ILE A 168 27.43 -43.86 -7.70
CA ILE A 168 26.23 -44.59 -8.12
C ILE A 168 25.02 -43.63 -8.01
N ILE A 169 24.15 -43.73 -9.01
CA ILE A 169 22.99 -42.91 -9.40
C ILE A 169 21.83 -42.94 -8.38
N HIS A 170 21.06 -41.85 -8.25
CA HIS A 170 19.68 -41.90 -7.73
C HIS A 170 18.69 -41.06 -8.56
N TYR A 171 17.77 -41.73 -9.26
CA TYR A 171 16.69 -41.13 -10.06
C TYR A 171 15.41 -40.80 -9.25
N HIS A 172 15.35 -41.05 -7.93
CA HIS A 172 14.08 -41.06 -7.18
C HIS A 172 13.93 -40.01 -6.07
N SER A 173 15.02 -39.52 -5.46
CA SER A 173 14.97 -38.35 -4.57
C SER A 173 14.64 -37.05 -5.33
N THR A 174 14.81 -37.03 -6.66
CA THR A 174 14.32 -35.92 -7.50
C THR A 174 12.81 -35.88 -7.60
N ASP A 175 12.11 -37.00 -7.47
CA ASP A 175 10.66 -37.04 -7.70
C ASP A 175 9.89 -36.38 -6.54
N ILE A 176 10.34 -36.57 -5.28
CA ILE A 176 9.75 -35.87 -4.13
C ILE A 176 10.01 -34.36 -4.20
N VAL A 177 11.22 -33.96 -4.62
CA VAL A 177 11.59 -32.54 -4.80
C VAL A 177 10.80 -31.94 -5.95
N ALA A 178 10.65 -32.66 -7.06
CA ALA A 178 9.88 -32.19 -8.21
C ALA A 178 8.37 -32.08 -7.88
N MET A 179 7.83 -33.02 -7.10
CA MET A 179 6.46 -32.94 -6.57
C MET A 179 6.27 -31.73 -5.65
N PHE A 180 7.22 -31.50 -4.73
CA PHE A 180 7.22 -30.33 -3.87
C PHE A 180 7.26 -29.04 -4.68
N CYS A 181 8.16 -28.94 -5.66
CA CYS A 181 8.27 -27.81 -6.58
C CYS A 181 6.96 -27.58 -7.35
N TYR A 182 6.27 -28.63 -7.80
CA TYR A 182 4.97 -28.50 -8.45
C TYR A 182 3.92 -27.83 -7.54
N ILE A 183 3.74 -28.36 -6.32
CA ILE A 183 2.78 -27.78 -5.36
C ILE A 183 3.17 -26.33 -5.00
N PHE A 184 4.47 -26.08 -4.80
CA PHE A 184 4.99 -24.75 -4.51
C PHE A 184 4.73 -23.75 -5.65
N VAL A 185 4.96 -24.16 -6.89
CA VAL A 185 4.71 -23.34 -8.08
C VAL A 185 3.23 -23.01 -8.22
N GLU A 186 2.34 -24.00 -8.06
CA GLU A 186 0.89 -23.77 -8.11
C GLU A 186 0.44 -22.77 -7.04
N ILE A 187 0.96 -22.88 -5.81
CA ILE A 187 0.66 -21.92 -4.73
C ILE A 187 1.19 -20.52 -5.09
N LYS A 188 2.44 -20.41 -5.55
CA LYS A 188 3.06 -19.12 -5.92
C LYS A 188 2.35 -18.44 -7.08
N GLN A 189 1.86 -19.21 -8.04
CA GLN A 189 1.02 -18.69 -9.13
C GLN A 189 -0.28 -18.09 -8.61
N GLN A 190 -1.00 -18.77 -7.70
CA GLN A 190 -2.21 -18.21 -7.08
C GLN A 190 -1.92 -16.98 -6.20
N LEU A 191 -0.71 -16.89 -5.64
CA LEU A 191 -0.25 -15.72 -4.89
C LEU A 191 0.28 -14.59 -5.81
N ASN A 192 0.34 -14.77 -7.13
CA ASN A 192 0.97 -13.83 -8.07
C ASN A 192 2.42 -13.47 -7.68
N GLU A 193 3.19 -14.45 -7.20
CA GLU A 193 4.58 -14.29 -6.81
C GLU A 193 5.52 -14.92 -7.85
N LYS A 194 6.70 -14.31 -8.05
CA LYS A 194 7.70 -14.81 -8.99
C LYS A 194 8.30 -16.14 -8.50
N VAL A 195 8.53 -17.05 -9.43
CA VAL A 195 9.20 -18.33 -9.20
C VAL A 195 10.52 -18.35 -9.96
N ASN A 196 11.57 -18.91 -9.35
CA ASN A 196 12.82 -19.20 -10.05
C ASN A 196 12.58 -20.15 -11.24
N SER A 197 13.21 -19.89 -12.39
CA SER A 197 13.14 -20.69 -13.60
C SER A 197 13.52 -22.17 -13.42
N GLU A 198 14.50 -22.48 -12.55
CA GLU A 198 14.90 -23.87 -12.28
C GLU A 198 13.84 -24.63 -11.49
N VAL A 199 13.21 -23.97 -10.51
CA VAL A 199 12.08 -24.53 -9.74
C VAL A 199 10.88 -24.74 -10.66
N ALA A 200 10.61 -23.80 -11.55
CA ALA A 200 9.58 -23.94 -12.58
C ALA A 200 9.86 -25.13 -13.51
N ALA A 201 11.12 -25.33 -13.93
CA ALA A 201 11.49 -26.48 -14.76
C ALA A 201 11.30 -27.83 -14.04
N LEU A 202 11.63 -27.90 -12.74
CA LEU A 202 11.38 -29.10 -11.92
C LEU A 202 9.87 -29.39 -11.79
N SER A 203 9.07 -28.34 -11.59
CA SER A 203 7.60 -28.43 -11.58
C SER A 203 7.06 -28.97 -12.91
N GLU A 204 7.50 -28.43 -14.05
CA GLU A 204 7.07 -28.90 -15.38
C GLU A 204 7.49 -30.34 -15.64
N ARG A 205 8.67 -30.75 -15.19
CA ARG A 205 9.12 -32.15 -15.29
C ARG A 205 8.21 -33.09 -14.48
N PHE A 206 7.81 -32.69 -13.28
CA PHE A 206 6.86 -33.46 -12.48
C PHE A 206 5.50 -33.51 -13.17
N LYS A 207 5.03 -32.38 -13.67
CA LYS A 207 3.78 -32.26 -14.42
C LYS A 207 3.79 -33.25 -15.58
N TYR A 208 4.73 -33.16 -16.51
CA TYR A 208 4.84 -34.08 -17.66
C TYR A 208 4.85 -35.57 -17.30
N LYS A 209 5.47 -35.93 -16.16
CA LYS A 209 5.62 -37.33 -15.74
C LYS A 209 4.36 -37.91 -15.09
N TYR A 210 3.58 -37.10 -14.36
CA TYR A 210 2.48 -37.59 -13.52
C TYR A 210 1.12 -36.93 -13.80
N ILE A 211 1.06 -35.80 -14.50
CA ILE A 211 -0.13 -34.95 -14.68
C ILE A 211 -0.24 -34.52 -16.17
N ASP A 212 -1.45 -34.47 -16.73
CA ASP A 212 -1.62 -33.92 -18.09
C ASP A 212 -1.47 -32.38 -18.10
N SER A 213 -0.83 -31.86 -19.15
CA SER A 213 -0.40 -30.46 -19.30
C SER A 213 -1.54 -29.42 -19.19
N SER A 214 -2.79 -29.84 -19.40
CA SER A 214 -4.00 -29.01 -19.44
C SER A 214 -4.66 -28.77 -18.08
N TYR A 215 -4.24 -29.47 -17.02
CA TYR A 215 -4.88 -29.39 -15.70
C TYR A 215 -3.96 -28.75 -14.64
N GLY A 216 -4.57 -28.12 -13.63
CA GLY A 216 -3.88 -27.38 -12.55
C GLY A 216 -4.54 -27.60 -11.20
N LEU A 217 -3.77 -27.55 -10.12
CA LEU A 217 -4.17 -27.98 -8.77
C LEU A 217 -5.38 -27.20 -8.23
N PHE A 218 -5.52 -25.94 -8.63
CA PHE A 218 -6.59 -25.04 -8.20
C PHE A 218 -7.60 -24.70 -9.32
N ASN A 219 -7.80 -25.64 -10.26
CA ASN A 219 -8.84 -25.55 -11.28
C ASN A 219 -10.12 -26.30 -10.82
N GLU A 220 -11.30 -25.71 -11.07
CA GLU A 220 -12.60 -26.23 -10.60
C GLU A 220 -12.84 -27.67 -11.04
N GLU A 221 -12.64 -27.97 -12.33
CA GLU A 221 -12.98 -29.26 -12.93
C GLU A 221 -12.00 -30.39 -12.56
N SER A 222 -10.74 -30.06 -12.30
CA SER A 222 -9.65 -31.06 -12.16
C SER A 222 -9.01 -31.14 -10.78
N SER A 223 -9.30 -30.20 -9.87
CA SER A 223 -8.68 -30.15 -8.54
C SER A 223 -8.81 -31.46 -7.74
N SER A 224 -9.98 -32.12 -7.76
CA SER A 224 -10.20 -33.37 -7.03
C SER A 224 -9.40 -34.54 -7.62
N GLN A 225 -9.33 -34.62 -8.95
CA GLN A 225 -8.59 -35.65 -9.67
C GLN A 225 -7.08 -35.50 -9.45
N ILE A 226 -6.56 -34.27 -9.57
CA ILE A 226 -5.13 -33.99 -9.36
C ILE A 226 -4.72 -34.32 -7.94
N VAL A 227 -5.53 -34.02 -6.92
CA VAL A 227 -5.21 -34.39 -5.53
C VAL A 227 -5.05 -35.90 -5.38
N ASN A 228 -5.92 -36.69 -5.99
CA ASN A 228 -5.81 -38.15 -5.92
C ASN A 228 -4.55 -38.63 -6.65
N ILE A 229 -4.25 -38.09 -7.84
CA ILE A 229 -3.00 -38.37 -8.56
C ILE A 229 -1.78 -38.03 -7.71
N LEU A 230 -1.78 -36.88 -7.01
CA LEU A 230 -0.68 -36.48 -6.13
C LEU A 230 -0.54 -37.42 -4.93
N LYS A 231 -1.64 -37.89 -4.34
CA LYS A 231 -1.60 -38.87 -3.24
C LYS A 231 -1.02 -40.21 -3.72
N ASP A 232 -1.48 -40.71 -4.86
CA ASP A 232 -0.98 -41.94 -5.46
C ASP A 232 0.51 -41.81 -5.83
N ALA A 233 0.90 -40.66 -6.38
CA ALA A 233 2.29 -40.35 -6.70
C ALA A 233 3.16 -40.28 -5.45
N LEU A 234 2.69 -39.66 -4.36
CA LEU A 234 3.42 -39.58 -3.09
C LEU A 234 3.68 -40.98 -2.52
N GLU A 235 2.65 -41.84 -2.50
CA GLU A 235 2.80 -43.23 -2.04
C GLU A 235 3.79 -44.01 -2.93
N LEU A 236 3.75 -43.81 -4.24
CA LEU A 236 4.66 -44.46 -5.16
C LEU A 236 6.10 -43.99 -4.93
N ILE A 237 6.32 -42.68 -4.79
CA ILE A 237 7.63 -42.11 -4.49
C ILE A 237 8.16 -42.65 -3.16
N ASP A 238 7.32 -42.71 -2.12
CA ASP A 238 7.74 -43.21 -0.80
C ASP A 238 8.11 -44.69 -0.79
N LYS A 239 7.37 -45.53 -1.53
CA LYS A 239 7.65 -46.97 -1.67
C LYS A 239 8.94 -47.26 -2.44
N HIS A 240 9.29 -46.42 -3.42
CA HIS A 240 10.44 -46.65 -4.32
C HIS A 240 11.69 -45.86 -3.94
N THR A 241 11.61 -44.95 -2.97
CA THR A 241 12.78 -44.19 -2.48
C THR A 241 13.58 -45.04 -1.49
N ALA A 242 14.75 -45.52 -1.93
CA ALA A 242 15.61 -46.42 -1.15
C ALA A 242 16.30 -45.73 0.05
N ILE A 243 16.64 -44.44 -0.04
CA ILE A 243 17.31 -43.68 1.01
C ILE A 243 16.46 -42.45 1.36
N LYS A 244 15.98 -42.39 2.60
CA LYS A 244 15.15 -41.29 3.13
C LYS A 244 15.96 -40.50 4.16
N ASP A 245 16.64 -39.46 3.70
CA ASP A 245 17.42 -38.56 4.55
C ASP A 245 16.52 -37.50 5.20
N TYR A 246 17.12 -36.62 6.03
CA TYR A 246 16.38 -35.56 6.71
C TYR A 246 15.65 -34.62 5.73
N ASP A 247 16.29 -34.29 4.61
CA ASP A 247 15.72 -33.40 3.61
C ASP A 247 14.51 -34.07 2.92
N TYR A 248 14.60 -35.36 2.60
CA TYR A 248 13.47 -36.14 2.09
C TYR A 248 12.26 -36.05 3.02
N TRP A 249 12.46 -36.35 4.31
CA TRP A 249 11.37 -36.34 5.29
C TRP A 249 10.78 -34.94 5.46
N SER A 250 11.60 -33.89 5.44
CA SER A 250 11.13 -32.51 5.48
C SER A 250 10.18 -32.18 4.32
N PHE A 251 10.48 -32.62 3.10
CA PHE A 251 9.60 -32.43 1.95
C PHE A 251 8.36 -33.33 2.03
N TYR A 252 8.54 -34.60 2.39
CA TYR A 252 7.46 -35.58 2.52
C TYR A 252 6.40 -35.11 3.52
N GLU A 253 6.80 -34.75 4.75
CA GLU A 253 5.88 -34.26 5.79
C GLU A 253 5.13 -33.00 5.34
N SER A 254 5.81 -32.10 4.62
CA SER A 254 5.19 -30.88 4.12
C SER A 254 4.12 -31.18 3.06
N ILE A 255 4.40 -32.10 2.13
CA ILE A 255 3.46 -32.55 1.10
C ILE A 255 2.30 -33.33 1.73
N GLU A 256 2.59 -34.23 2.66
CA GLU A 256 1.59 -35.04 3.34
C GLU A 256 0.60 -34.15 4.10
N LEU A 257 1.10 -33.19 4.89
CA LEU A 257 0.28 -32.20 5.58
C LEU A 257 -0.59 -31.39 4.60
N PHE A 258 -0.08 -31.08 3.41
CA PHE A 258 -0.83 -30.36 2.39
C PHE A 258 -1.97 -31.19 1.77
N LEU A 259 -1.67 -32.44 1.37
CA LEU A 259 -2.61 -33.32 0.67
C LEU A 259 -3.64 -33.95 1.61
N TYR A 260 -3.21 -34.40 2.79
CA TYR A 260 -4.03 -35.13 3.76
C TYR A 260 -4.50 -34.28 4.93
N GLY A 261 -4.05 -33.02 5.04
CA GLY A 261 -4.65 -31.99 5.88
C GLY A 261 -6.09 -31.70 5.44
N ASP A 262 -7.00 -32.60 5.79
CA ASP A 262 -8.40 -32.56 5.41
C ASP A 262 -9.21 -31.78 6.45
N MET A 263 -9.80 -30.68 5.99
CA MET A 263 -10.70 -29.81 6.76
C MET A 263 -11.96 -30.57 7.21
N SER A 264 -12.30 -31.69 6.55
CA SER A 264 -13.42 -32.54 6.94
C SER A 264 -13.17 -33.25 8.28
N LYS A 265 -11.90 -33.52 8.63
CA LYS A 265 -11.49 -34.23 9.86
C LYS A 265 -11.24 -33.31 11.05
N THR A 266 -11.20 -31.99 10.86
CA THR A 266 -11.08 -31.04 11.98
C THR A 266 -12.39 -30.97 12.75
N ASP A 267 -12.30 -30.91 14.08
CA ASP A 267 -13.45 -30.68 14.97
C ASP A 267 -14.18 -29.37 14.63
N GLU A 268 -15.42 -29.24 15.10
CA GLU A 268 -16.20 -28.00 14.95
C GLU A 268 -15.45 -26.77 15.49
N GLY A 269 -15.72 -25.60 14.90
CA GLY A 269 -15.10 -24.33 15.31
C GLY A 269 -14.28 -23.65 14.21
N GLU A 270 -13.50 -22.64 14.59
CA GLU A 270 -12.63 -21.90 13.66
C GLU A 270 -11.51 -22.82 13.13
N VAL A 271 -11.36 -22.86 11.80
CA VAL A 271 -10.37 -23.72 11.13
C VAL A 271 -9.22 -22.89 10.59
N TRP A 272 -9.52 -21.77 9.96
CA TRP A 272 -8.52 -20.83 9.46
C TRP A 272 -9.02 -19.40 9.50
N GLY A 273 -8.14 -18.46 9.79
CA GLY A 273 -8.44 -17.05 9.75
C GLY A 273 -8.02 -16.35 11.02
N ILE A 274 -8.68 -15.23 11.30
CA ILE A 274 -8.36 -14.42 12.46
C ILE A 274 -9.65 -13.96 13.13
N LYS A 275 -9.69 -14.05 14.46
CA LYS A 275 -10.66 -13.33 15.28
C LYS A 275 -10.10 -11.95 15.58
N ASN A 276 -10.99 -10.94 15.57
CA ASN A 276 -10.63 -9.51 15.69
C ASN A 276 -9.92 -8.96 14.43
N PHE A 277 -10.50 -9.25 13.27
CA PHE A 277 -10.06 -8.72 11.98
C PHE A 277 -10.04 -7.17 11.93
N TYR A 278 -10.69 -6.47 12.86
CA TYR A 278 -10.59 -5.01 12.97
C TYR A 278 -9.13 -4.54 13.07
N SER A 279 -8.23 -5.31 13.70
CA SER A 279 -6.81 -4.97 13.82
C SER A 279 -6.06 -5.10 12.50
N VAL A 280 -6.43 -6.10 11.69
CA VAL A 280 -5.94 -6.25 10.31
C VAL A 280 -6.43 -5.07 9.47
N TRP A 281 -7.71 -4.74 9.58
CA TRP A 281 -8.31 -3.60 8.86
C TRP A 281 -7.60 -2.28 9.20
N GLU A 282 -7.36 -2.02 10.47
CA GLU A 282 -6.60 -0.86 10.95
C GLU A 282 -5.18 -0.83 10.36
N SER A 283 -4.43 -1.94 10.46
CA SER A 283 -3.10 -2.09 9.84
C SER A 283 -3.10 -1.72 8.35
N MET A 284 -4.08 -2.22 7.60
CA MET A 284 -4.20 -1.94 6.17
C MET A 284 -4.49 -0.46 5.90
N CYS A 285 -5.45 0.14 6.63
CA CYS A 285 -5.81 1.55 6.49
C CYS A 285 -4.63 2.49 6.81
N LEU A 286 -3.92 2.24 7.91
CA LEU A 286 -2.79 3.06 8.32
C LEU A 286 -1.60 2.90 7.36
N THR A 287 -1.37 1.70 6.83
CA THR A 287 -0.37 1.49 5.77
C THR A 287 -0.75 2.23 4.48
N TYR A 288 -2.04 2.23 4.13
CA TYR A 288 -2.54 2.97 2.96
C TYR A 288 -2.31 4.48 3.11
N ILE A 289 -2.53 5.05 4.30
CA ILE A 289 -2.19 6.46 4.60
C ILE A 289 -0.72 6.73 4.30
N VAL A 290 0.19 5.89 4.82
CA VAL A 290 1.63 6.08 4.64
C VAL A 290 2.06 5.99 3.17
N LYS A 291 1.41 5.14 2.37
CA LYS A 291 1.74 4.98 0.95
C LYS A 291 1.21 6.13 0.07
N ASN A 292 0.09 6.74 0.44
CA ASN A 292 -0.62 7.70 -0.42
C ASN A 292 -0.46 9.15 0.03
N ILE A 293 0.10 9.40 1.21
CA ILE A 293 0.25 10.74 1.78
C ILE A 293 1.72 11.03 2.00
N LYS A 294 2.12 12.28 1.70
CA LYS A 294 3.48 12.75 1.92
C LYS A 294 3.87 12.59 3.41
N PRO A 295 5.05 12.02 3.74
CA PRO A 295 5.47 11.80 5.13
C PRO A 295 5.41 13.02 6.04
N GLU A 296 5.72 14.21 5.51
CA GLU A 296 5.65 15.50 6.20
C GLU A 296 4.25 15.89 6.67
N TYR A 297 3.19 15.35 6.04
CA TYR A 297 1.78 15.65 6.33
C TYR A 297 1.14 14.64 7.31
N ILE A 298 1.80 13.50 7.57
CA ILE A 298 1.30 12.51 8.53
C ILE A 298 1.75 12.94 9.93
N LEU A 299 0.95 13.75 10.63
CA LEU A 299 1.33 14.39 11.89
C LEU A 299 1.34 13.42 13.08
N HIS A 300 0.42 12.46 13.08
CA HIS A 300 0.36 11.38 14.07
C HIS A 300 -0.14 10.10 13.41
N LEU A 301 0.33 8.95 13.90
CA LEU A 301 -0.08 7.64 13.42
C LEU A 301 0.02 6.63 14.57
N ASP A 302 -1.01 5.83 14.81
CA ASP A 302 -0.87 4.67 15.68
C ASP A 302 0.11 3.68 15.02
N THR A 303 1.14 3.33 15.77
CA THR A 303 2.24 2.49 15.30
C THR A 303 2.10 1.05 15.74
N LYS A 304 1.03 0.71 16.47
CA LYS A 304 0.79 -0.61 17.08
C LYS A 304 0.90 -1.71 16.03
N TYR A 305 0.23 -1.55 14.89
CA TYR A 305 0.11 -2.56 13.84
C TYR A 305 0.88 -2.26 12.55
N LEU A 306 1.93 -1.42 12.61
CA LEU A 306 2.70 -1.03 11.42
C LEU A 306 4.11 -1.60 11.43
N SER A 307 4.57 -2.11 10.27
CA SER A 307 5.95 -2.57 10.09
C SER A 307 6.99 -1.47 10.34
N HIS A 308 8.22 -1.82 10.70
CA HIS A 308 9.31 -0.84 10.84
C HIS A 308 9.61 -0.13 9.52
N HIS A 309 9.49 -0.82 8.39
CA HIS A 309 9.66 -0.21 7.07
C HIS A 309 8.60 0.87 6.81
N THR A 310 7.32 0.58 7.09
CA THR A 310 6.24 1.56 6.96
C THR A 310 6.47 2.76 7.88
N LEU A 311 6.92 2.51 9.12
CA LEU A 311 7.25 3.59 10.07
C LEU A 311 8.45 4.43 9.63
N ALA A 312 9.46 3.82 9.00
CA ALA A 312 10.60 4.54 8.45
C ALA A 312 10.18 5.48 7.32
N ILE A 313 9.27 5.04 6.43
CA ILE A 313 8.68 5.91 5.39
C ILE A 313 7.93 7.07 6.03
N ALA A 314 7.04 6.77 6.99
CA ALA A 314 6.24 7.79 7.66
C ALA A 314 7.13 8.84 8.36
N ASN A 315 8.28 8.44 8.92
CA ASN A 315 9.20 9.32 9.64
C ASN A 315 10.40 9.82 8.81
N SER A 316 10.38 9.60 7.48
CA SER A 316 11.50 9.94 6.59
C SER A 316 11.77 11.45 6.48
N LYS A 317 10.79 12.28 6.86
CA LYS A 317 10.87 13.75 6.81
C LYS A 317 10.29 14.37 8.08
N PRO A 318 10.75 15.58 8.46
CA PRO A 318 10.15 16.33 9.55
C PRO A 318 8.69 16.65 9.26
N LYS A 319 7.86 16.60 10.30
CA LYS A 319 6.43 16.91 10.21
C LYS A 319 6.23 18.41 10.06
N ILE A 320 5.26 18.81 9.25
CA ILE A 320 4.91 20.23 9.10
C ILE A 320 4.44 20.84 10.43
N ILE A 321 3.77 20.03 11.25
CA ILE A 321 3.37 20.37 12.62
C ILE A 321 3.82 19.24 13.55
N SER A 322 4.54 19.58 14.61
CA SER A 322 4.94 18.60 15.62
C SER A 322 3.85 18.47 16.68
N LEU A 323 3.18 17.31 16.74
CA LEU A 323 2.15 16.99 17.75
C LEU A 323 2.71 16.27 18.98
N SER A 324 4.01 16.46 19.27
CA SER A 324 4.65 15.81 20.41
C SER A 324 4.02 16.27 21.73
N GLY A 325 3.53 15.32 22.53
CA GLY A 325 2.91 15.60 23.82
C GLY A 325 1.46 16.11 23.77
N VAL A 326 0.90 16.40 22.59
CA VAL A 326 -0.47 16.92 22.44
C VAL A 326 -1.50 15.93 23.00
N PHE A 327 -1.37 14.66 22.66
CA PHE A 327 -2.30 13.61 23.09
C PHE A 327 -1.93 13.05 24.48
N THR A 328 -1.87 13.93 25.49
CA THR A 328 -1.67 13.54 26.89
C THR A 328 -2.72 14.18 27.79
N MET A 329 -3.39 13.37 28.62
CA MET A 329 -4.39 13.86 29.56
C MET A 329 -4.24 13.10 30.89
N ASN A 330 -4.12 13.82 32.00
CA ASN A 330 -3.91 13.24 33.33
C ASN A 330 -2.75 12.23 33.37
N SER A 331 -1.62 12.58 32.73
CA SER A 331 -0.43 11.73 32.58
C SER A 331 -0.65 10.42 31.82
N LYS A 332 -1.83 10.20 31.23
CA LYS A 332 -2.10 9.09 30.32
C LYS A 332 -1.90 9.54 28.88
N LYS A 333 -1.17 8.74 28.11
CA LYS A 333 -1.02 8.95 26.68
C LYS A 333 -2.26 8.45 25.97
N LEU A 334 -2.84 9.32 25.15
CA LEU A 334 -3.92 9.00 24.24
C LEU A 334 -3.33 8.73 22.85
N ILE A 335 -3.93 7.80 22.12
CA ILE A 335 -3.42 7.33 20.83
C ILE A 335 -4.56 7.41 19.82
N PRO A 336 -4.68 8.52 19.07
CA PRO A 336 -5.52 8.56 17.88
C PRO A 336 -4.92 7.68 16.78
N ASP A 337 -5.77 7.10 15.94
CA ASP A 337 -5.33 6.18 14.90
C ASP A 337 -4.49 6.91 13.83
N ALA A 338 -4.95 8.08 13.36
CA ALA A 338 -4.12 8.99 12.57
C ALA A 338 -4.55 10.45 12.67
N VAL A 339 -3.59 11.36 12.54
CA VAL A 339 -3.83 12.79 12.32
C VAL A 339 -3.04 13.20 11.09
N VAL A 340 -3.74 13.71 10.09
CA VAL A 340 -3.17 14.05 8.79
C VAL A 340 -3.46 15.50 8.45
N TYR A 341 -2.43 16.21 8.00
CA TYR A 341 -2.54 17.54 7.42
C TYR A 341 -2.94 17.42 5.95
N TYR A 342 -4.01 18.11 5.55
CA TYR A 342 -4.47 18.12 4.16
C TYR A 342 -4.62 19.54 3.64
N HIS A 343 -4.50 19.69 2.32
CA HIS A 343 -4.96 20.87 1.61
C HIS A 343 -6.22 20.54 0.81
N GLN A 344 -7.14 21.49 0.67
CA GLN A 344 -8.28 21.37 -0.25
C GLN A 344 -7.83 21.08 -1.70
N LEU A 345 -6.60 21.47 -2.07
CA LEU A 345 -5.97 21.16 -3.35
C LEU A 345 -5.70 19.66 -3.57
N ASP A 346 -5.46 18.88 -2.51
CA ASP A 346 -5.22 17.44 -2.64
C ASP A 346 -6.47 16.71 -3.15
N ASN A 347 -7.66 17.18 -2.75
CA ASN A 347 -8.94 16.67 -3.21
C ASN A 347 -9.23 17.03 -4.69
N LEU A 348 -8.62 18.11 -5.20
CA LEU A 348 -8.78 18.50 -6.60
C LEU A 348 -8.06 17.52 -7.53
N ASN A 349 -6.87 17.02 -7.20
CA ASN A 349 -6.16 16.08 -8.08
C ASN A 349 -6.97 14.78 -8.34
N GLY A 350 -7.79 14.33 -7.38
CA GLY A 350 -8.74 13.23 -7.56
C GLY A 350 -9.99 13.59 -8.39
N LYS A 351 -10.53 14.81 -8.22
CA LYS A 351 -11.69 15.33 -8.99
C LYS A 351 -11.33 15.89 -10.37
N ILE A 352 -10.07 16.26 -10.62
CA ILE A 352 -9.58 16.82 -11.88
C ILE A 352 -9.74 15.82 -13.02
N ASN A 353 -9.59 14.52 -12.73
CA ASN A 353 -9.73 13.48 -13.74
C ASN A 353 -11.19 13.21 -14.16
N ASN A 354 -12.18 13.45 -13.28
CA ASN A 354 -13.57 13.05 -13.54
C ASN A 354 -14.61 14.19 -13.59
N THR A 355 -14.35 15.37 -12.98
CA THR A 355 -15.38 16.41 -12.80
C THR A 355 -14.98 17.81 -13.27
N LEU A 356 -13.70 18.19 -13.19
CA LEU A 356 -13.25 19.54 -13.62
C LEU A 356 -12.93 19.65 -15.11
N ASN A 357 -12.68 18.53 -15.79
CA ASN A 357 -12.56 18.51 -17.25
C ASN A 357 -13.90 18.71 -17.97
N SER A 358 -15.04 18.67 -17.27
CA SER A 358 -16.33 18.48 -17.92
C SER A 358 -17.31 19.65 -17.93
N LYS A 359 -16.97 20.91 -17.54
CA LYS A 359 -17.95 22.00 -17.84
C LYS A 359 -17.58 23.48 -17.99
N GLU A 360 -16.45 24.03 -17.52
CA GLU A 360 -16.26 25.49 -17.67
C GLU A 360 -14.89 25.87 -18.26
N ASN A 361 -14.94 26.50 -19.44
CA ASN A 361 -13.81 27.22 -20.00
C ASN A 361 -13.72 28.58 -19.32
N PHE A 362 -12.52 28.99 -18.90
CA PHE A 362 -12.34 30.34 -18.37
C PHE A 362 -12.04 31.31 -19.51
N VAL A 363 -12.69 32.46 -19.49
CA VAL A 363 -12.45 33.51 -20.49
C VAL A 363 -11.48 34.53 -19.89
N LEU A 364 -10.36 34.74 -20.59
CA LEU A 364 -9.39 35.77 -20.27
C LEU A 364 -9.49 36.90 -21.29
N THR A 365 -9.66 38.12 -20.80
CA THR A 365 -9.60 39.33 -21.61
C THR A 365 -8.22 39.95 -21.49
N LYS A 366 -7.62 40.27 -22.63
CA LYS A 366 -6.36 40.99 -22.76
C LYS A 366 -6.49 42.41 -22.21
N ASP A 367 -5.54 42.80 -21.36
CA ASP A 367 -5.36 44.19 -20.91
C ASP A 367 -4.03 44.73 -21.46
N ASN A 368 -4.04 45.96 -21.98
CA ASN A 368 -2.88 46.58 -22.63
C ASN A 368 -1.90 47.27 -21.67
N TRP A 369 -2.06 47.08 -20.36
CA TRP A 369 -1.12 47.58 -19.35
C TRP A 369 0.34 47.18 -19.65
N ASP A 370 1.24 48.15 -19.49
CA ASP A 370 2.67 48.05 -19.83
C ASP A 370 3.55 48.30 -18.59
N ASP A 371 4.13 47.23 -18.07
CA ASP A 371 5.07 47.24 -16.94
C ASP A 371 6.51 47.30 -17.44
N TYR A 372 6.98 48.51 -17.74
CA TYR A 372 8.37 48.75 -18.17
C TYR A 372 8.78 47.88 -19.38
N GLY A 373 7.88 47.75 -20.36
CA GLY A 373 8.05 46.93 -21.56
C GLY A 373 7.42 45.55 -21.45
N TYR A 374 7.00 45.07 -20.28
CA TYR A 374 6.31 43.80 -20.14
C TYR A 374 4.80 43.96 -20.17
N LYS A 375 4.12 43.17 -20.99
CA LYS A 375 2.65 43.18 -21.14
C LYS A 375 2.08 41.83 -20.72
N THR A 376 1.72 41.72 -19.44
CA THR A 376 1.28 40.46 -18.82
C THR A 376 -0.13 40.54 -18.25
N SER A 377 -0.83 41.65 -18.40
CA SER A 377 -2.12 41.91 -17.73
C SER A 377 -3.30 41.24 -18.46
N PHE A 378 -4.21 40.67 -17.68
CA PHE A 378 -5.46 40.08 -18.13
C PHE A 378 -6.57 40.36 -17.11
N THR A 379 -7.83 40.28 -17.53
CA THR A 379 -8.98 40.26 -16.61
C THR A 379 -9.76 38.98 -16.80
N CYS A 380 -10.22 38.36 -15.71
CA CYS A 380 -11.12 37.21 -15.74
C CYS A 380 -12.50 37.63 -15.23
N THR A 381 -13.50 37.63 -16.12
CA THR A 381 -14.84 38.14 -15.82
C THR A 381 -15.72 37.13 -15.09
N THR A 382 -15.39 35.84 -15.12
CA THR A 382 -16.27 34.76 -14.65
C THR A 382 -16.12 34.43 -13.17
N ILE A 383 -14.91 34.53 -12.60
CA ILE A 383 -14.60 34.03 -11.24
C ILE A 383 -13.96 35.10 -10.35
N LEU A 384 -13.26 36.07 -10.96
CA LEU A 384 -12.51 37.08 -10.24
C LEU A 384 -13.18 38.47 -10.26
N ASP A 385 -14.47 38.56 -10.61
CA ASP A 385 -15.23 39.82 -10.59
C ASP A 385 -14.53 41.01 -11.29
N ASN A 386 -13.90 40.76 -12.45
CA ASN A 386 -13.08 41.71 -13.22
C ASN A 386 -11.77 42.16 -12.56
N GLN A 387 -11.29 41.45 -11.54
CA GLN A 387 -9.95 41.66 -11.02
C GLN A 387 -8.89 41.41 -12.10
N THR A 388 -7.91 42.29 -12.14
CA THR A 388 -6.73 42.14 -12.99
C THR A 388 -5.82 41.06 -12.44
N LEU A 389 -5.38 40.16 -13.32
CA LEU A 389 -4.38 39.14 -13.03
C LEU A 389 -3.23 39.25 -14.02
N GLY A 390 -2.02 38.92 -13.57
CA GLY A 390 -0.86 38.81 -14.42
C GLY A 390 -0.64 37.37 -14.90
N ILE A 391 -0.24 37.18 -16.16
CA ILE A 391 0.31 35.92 -16.67
C ILE A 391 1.62 36.20 -17.40
N ALA A 392 2.69 35.53 -17.00
CA ALA A 392 4.01 35.64 -17.58
C ALA A 392 4.60 34.26 -17.87
N TYR A 393 5.54 34.20 -18.81
CA TYR A 393 6.33 32.99 -19.05
C TYR A 393 7.82 33.24 -18.87
N LYS A 394 8.54 32.17 -18.51
CA LYS A 394 9.98 32.24 -18.28
C LYS A 394 10.71 32.72 -19.55
N GLY A 395 11.52 33.77 -19.42
CA GLY A 395 12.31 34.35 -20.52
C GLY A 395 11.50 35.24 -21.48
N GLN A 396 10.32 35.72 -21.09
CA GLN A 396 9.54 36.65 -21.88
C GLN A 396 10.35 37.92 -22.23
N PRO A 397 10.38 38.35 -23.51
CA PRO A 397 11.03 39.59 -23.91
C PRO A 397 10.15 40.81 -23.63
N THR A 398 10.79 41.96 -23.40
CA THR A 398 10.13 43.27 -23.39
C THR A 398 9.56 43.56 -24.79
N ASN A 399 8.41 44.21 -24.88
CA ASN A 399 7.60 44.54 -26.06
C ASN A 399 6.67 43.44 -26.58
N LYS A 400 6.63 42.26 -25.93
CA LYS A 400 5.73 41.17 -26.32
C LYS A 400 4.70 40.87 -25.25
N HIS A 401 3.44 40.90 -25.65
CA HIS A 401 2.35 40.53 -24.76
C HIS A 401 2.23 39.02 -24.63
N THR A 402 2.05 38.53 -23.40
CA THR A 402 1.79 37.12 -23.09
C THR A 402 0.64 36.53 -23.93
N PHE A 403 -0.38 37.33 -24.26
CA PHE A 403 -1.51 36.93 -25.09
C PHE A 403 -1.09 36.32 -26.43
N ILE A 404 -0.04 36.86 -27.06
CA ILE A 404 0.46 36.41 -28.37
C ILE A 404 1.02 34.98 -28.30
N GLU A 405 1.58 34.59 -27.15
CA GLU A 405 2.02 33.20 -26.96
C GLU A 405 0.87 32.29 -26.56
N LEU A 406 -0.07 32.77 -25.74
CA LEU A 406 -1.23 31.98 -25.34
C LEU A 406 -2.21 31.72 -26.49
N GLU A 407 -2.40 32.66 -27.43
CA GLU A 407 -3.30 32.46 -28.59
C GLU A 407 -2.80 31.36 -29.55
N LYS A 408 -1.53 30.96 -29.45
CA LYS A 408 -1.00 29.81 -30.19
C LYS A 408 -1.43 28.46 -29.60
N ILE A 409 -1.86 28.46 -28.33
CA ILE A 409 -2.15 27.27 -27.53
C ILE A 409 -3.66 27.16 -27.28
N TYR A 410 -4.33 28.29 -27.06
CA TYR A 410 -5.73 28.35 -26.65
C TYR A 410 -6.63 28.94 -27.74
N PRO A 411 -7.89 28.47 -27.84
CA PRO A 411 -8.86 29.03 -28.77
C PRO A 411 -9.11 30.52 -28.51
N LYS A 412 -8.98 31.31 -29.57
CA LYS A 412 -9.31 32.73 -29.59
C LYS A 412 -10.80 32.91 -29.84
N ILE A 413 -11.47 33.66 -28.97
CA ILE A 413 -12.88 34.04 -29.13
C ILE A 413 -12.96 35.33 -29.95
N ASP A 414 -12.09 36.30 -29.66
CA ASP A 414 -11.94 37.56 -30.38
C ASP A 414 -10.50 38.12 -30.21
N ASN A 415 -10.18 39.24 -30.83
CA ASN A 415 -8.88 39.94 -30.79
C ASN A 415 -8.35 40.26 -29.39
N SER A 416 -9.19 40.21 -28.36
CA SER A 416 -8.83 40.42 -26.97
C SER A 416 -9.23 39.27 -26.05
N LEU A 417 -9.82 38.17 -26.54
CA LEU A 417 -10.42 37.13 -25.68
C LEU A 417 -9.85 35.73 -25.96
N LEU A 418 -9.44 35.03 -24.91
CA LEU A 418 -8.97 33.64 -24.95
C LEU A 418 -9.85 32.73 -24.10
N SER A 419 -10.08 31.51 -24.59
CA SER A 419 -10.78 30.44 -23.89
C SER A 419 -9.80 29.42 -23.31
N ILE A 420 -9.66 29.36 -21.99
CA ILE A 420 -8.74 28.45 -21.29
C ILE A 420 -9.47 27.15 -20.93
N ASN A 421 -9.32 26.16 -21.80
CA ASN A 421 -9.97 24.85 -21.68
C ASN A 421 -9.09 23.77 -21.01
N HIS A 422 -7.80 24.05 -20.76
CA HIS A 422 -6.87 23.16 -20.05
C HIS A 422 -5.78 23.97 -19.32
N GLN A 423 -5.03 23.31 -18.44
CA GLN A 423 -3.98 23.94 -17.63
C GLN A 423 -2.90 24.61 -18.49
N LEU A 424 -2.42 25.79 -18.06
CA LEU A 424 -1.31 26.51 -18.68
C LEU A 424 -0.06 25.63 -18.80
N PRO A 425 0.73 25.75 -19.88
CA PRO A 425 1.99 25.04 -19.98
C PRO A 425 2.92 25.36 -18.80
N SER A 426 3.79 24.42 -18.44
CA SER A 426 4.60 24.49 -17.22
C SER A 426 5.58 25.67 -17.13
N ASN A 427 5.83 26.36 -18.25
CA ASN A 427 6.66 27.56 -18.31
C ASN A 427 5.89 28.88 -18.14
N PHE A 428 4.55 28.83 -18.05
CA PHE A 428 3.68 29.96 -17.77
C PHE A 428 3.19 29.93 -16.32
N TYR A 429 3.09 31.11 -15.73
CA TYR A 429 2.67 31.31 -14.34
C TYR A 429 1.76 32.52 -14.25
N SER A 430 0.82 32.47 -13.32
CA SER A 430 -0.08 33.59 -13.03
C SER A 430 0.01 34.07 -11.58
N PHE A 431 -0.40 35.31 -11.37
CA PHE A 431 -0.56 35.89 -10.04
C PHE A 431 -1.69 36.92 -10.04
N TRP A 432 -2.47 36.90 -8.96
CA TRP A 432 -3.37 37.98 -8.56
C TRP A 432 -3.40 38.01 -7.03
N SER A 433 -3.72 39.17 -6.45
CA SER A 433 -3.84 39.30 -4.99
C SER A 433 -5.08 38.58 -4.50
N ILE A 434 -4.98 37.91 -3.36
CA ILE A 434 -6.10 37.25 -2.69
C ILE A 434 -6.35 38.02 -1.40
N ASN A 435 -7.57 38.53 -1.22
CA ASN A 435 -7.86 39.36 -0.05
C ASN A 435 -7.95 38.51 1.23
N GLU A 436 -7.59 39.09 2.37
CA GLU A 436 -7.60 38.39 3.66
C GLU A 436 -8.98 37.94 4.11
N ASP A 437 -10.04 38.61 3.68
CA ASP A 437 -11.43 38.23 3.98
C ASP A 437 -12.06 37.36 2.88
N GLU A 438 -11.32 37.06 1.81
CA GLU A 438 -11.84 36.35 0.65
C GLU A 438 -12.09 34.86 0.93
N ILE A 439 -13.29 34.38 0.62
CA ILE A 439 -13.63 32.95 0.68
C ILE A 439 -13.01 32.24 -0.54
N ILE A 440 -12.24 31.18 -0.27
CA ILE A 440 -11.60 30.36 -1.30
C ILE A 440 -12.57 29.25 -1.73
N THR A 441 -13.24 29.43 -2.86
CA THR A 441 -14.17 28.45 -3.41
C THR A 441 -13.46 27.38 -4.25
N SER A 442 -14.14 26.26 -4.52
CA SER A 442 -13.63 25.20 -5.42
C SER A 442 -13.30 25.73 -6.81
N ASP A 443 -14.08 26.70 -7.30
CA ASP A 443 -13.89 27.28 -8.64
C ASP A 443 -12.67 28.19 -8.70
N LYS A 444 -12.39 28.94 -7.62
CA LYS A 444 -11.14 29.71 -7.49
C LYS A 444 -9.93 28.78 -7.45
N LEU A 445 -9.97 27.69 -6.70
CA LEU A 445 -8.88 26.71 -6.69
C LEU A 445 -8.69 26.04 -8.06
N ALA A 446 -9.78 25.76 -8.78
CA ALA A 446 -9.74 25.26 -10.14
C ALA A 446 -9.11 26.27 -11.11
N LEU A 447 -9.42 27.57 -10.96
CA LEU A 447 -8.79 28.64 -11.73
C LEU A 447 -7.29 28.74 -11.42
N MET A 448 -6.90 28.66 -10.14
CA MET A 448 -5.49 28.63 -9.72
C MET A 448 -4.74 27.45 -10.31
N TYR A 449 -5.36 26.27 -10.34
CA TYR A 449 -4.84 25.10 -11.03
C TYR A 449 -4.64 25.37 -12.52
N ARG A 450 -5.69 25.85 -13.22
CA ARG A 450 -5.64 26.05 -14.68
C ARG A 450 -4.64 27.13 -15.09
N LEU A 451 -4.50 28.19 -14.31
CA LEU A 451 -3.63 29.32 -14.64
C LEU A 451 -2.21 29.19 -14.06
N ASN A 452 -1.85 28.06 -13.46
CA ASN A 452 -0.58 27.89 -12.76
C ASN A 452 -0.30 29.03 -11.78
N HIS A 453 -1.29 29.34 -10.93
CA HIS A 453 -1.14 30.36 -9.92
C HIS A 453 0.05 30.02 -9.01
N ILE A 454 0.86 31.01 -8.65
CA ILE A 454 2.11 30.80 -7.91
C ILE A 454 1.91 30.05 -6.59
N PHE A 455 0.82 30.30 -5.87
CA PHE A 455 0.50 29.60 -4.61
C PHE A 455 0.14 28.14 -4.86
N TYR A 456 -0.60 27.84 -5.93
CA TYR A 456 -0.88 26.46 -6.33
C TYR A 456 0.41 25.73 -6.70
N ILE A 457 1.29 26.36 -7.48
CA ILE A 457 2.58 25.78 -7.88
C ILE A 457 3.50 25.58 -6.66
N ALA A 458 3.51 26.51 -5.71
CA ALA A 458 4.26 26.38 -4.46
C ALA A 458 3.83 25.10 -3.71
N ILE A 459 2.53 24.94 -3.46
CA ILE A 459 1.98 23.79 -2.73
C ILE A 459 2.25 22.47 -3.48
N LYS A 460 2.09 22.48 -4.81
CA LYS A 460 2.44 21.32 -5.65
C LYS A 460 3.89 20.89 -5.46
N ASN A 461 4.80 21.84 -5.25
CA ASN A 461 6.21 21.60 -4.94
C ASN A 461 6.51 21.33 -3.45
N GLY A 462 5.49 21.19 -2.60
CA GLY A 462 5.64 20.92 -1.16
C GLY A 462 6.06 22.14 -0.33
N VAL A 463 5.84 23.35 -0.85
CA VAL A 463 6.11 24.61 -0.16
C VAL A 463 4.88 24.97 0.68
N CYS A 464 5.04 25.02 1.99
CA CYS A 464 3.93 25.24 2.93
C CYS A 464 4.29 26.16 4.11
N THR A 465 5.54 26.62 4.20
CA THR A 465 6.01 27.54 5.26
C THR A 465 6.54 28.82 4.65
N ARG A 466 6.53 29.90 5.44
CA ARG A 466 7.15 31.19 5.13
C ARG A 466 8.51 31.07 4.45
N ASP A 467 9.46 30.43 5.13
CA ASP A 467 10.85 30.30 4.66
C ASP A 467 10.95 29.49 3.37
N SER A 468 10.17 28.40 3.27
CA SER A 468 10.14 27.59 2.05
C SER A 468 9.58 28.39 0.87
N PHE A 469 8.60 29.27 1.11
CA PHE A 469 7.99 30.10 0.09
C PHE A 469 8.91 31.23 -0.37
N CYS A 470 9.60 31.89 0.56
CA CYS A 470 10.66 32.85 0.25
C CYS A 470 11.73 32.22 -0.66
N ASN A 471 12.22 31.02 -0.31
CA ASN A 471 13.20 30.29 -1.09
C ASN A 471 12.65 29.87 -2.47
N PHE A 472 11.39 29.45 -2.53
CA PHE A 472 10.72 29.11 -3.77
C PHE A 472 10.65 30.31 -4.73
N LEU A 473 10.28 31.50 -4.23
CA LEU A 473 10.23 32.72 -5.04
C LEU A 473 11.62 33.09 -5.60
N LEU A 474 12.67 33.01 -4.77
CA LEU A 474 14.04 33.33 -5.17
C LEU A 474 14.60 32.34 -6.20
N ASN A 475 14.38 31.05 -6.01
CA ASN A 475 14.99 30.00 -6.83
C ASN A 475 14.22 29.74 -8.13
N THR A 476 12.89 29.69 -8.07
CA THR A 476 12.05 29.34 -9.23
C THR A 476 11.86 30.54 -10.16
N PHE A 477 11.59 31.72 -9.59
CA PHE A 477 11.28 32.92 -10.38
C PHE A 477 12.45 33.89 -10.50
N GLN A 478 13.56 33.66 -9.78
CA GLN A 478 14.79 34.48 -9.88
C GLN A 478 14.53 35.98 -9.71
N ILE A 479 13.62 36.33 -8.79
CA ILE A 479 13.15 37.71 -8.60
C ILE A 479 14.25 38.68 -8.13
N HIS A 480 15.41 38.16 -7.72
CA HIS A 480 16.59 38.95 -7.39
C HIS A 480 17.34 39.51 -8.62
N ILE A 481 17.10 38.96 -9.81
CA ILE A 481 17.76 39.37 -11.06
C ILE A 481 17.05 40.61 -11.63
N GLU A 482 17.83 41.58 -12.10
CA GLU A 482 17.29 42.76 -12.82
C GLU A 482 16.75 42.38 -14.20
N ASN A 483 15.76 43.14 -14.70
CA ASN A 483 15.10 42.88 -16.00
C ASN A 483 14.48 41.48 -16.10
N ASN A 484 13.77 41.08 -15.06
CA ASN A 484 13.03 39.82 -15.00
C ASN A 484 11.52 40.10 -15.06
N VAL A 485 10.82 39.49 -16.02
CA VAL A 485 9.35 39.67 -16.18
C VAL A 485 8.57 39.39 -14.89
N PHE A 486 9.00 38.43 -14.09
CA PHE A 486 8.34 38.10 -12.83
C PHE A 486 8.52 39.21 -11.79
N LYS A 487 9.74 39.76 -11.67
CA LYS A 487 10.04 40.88 -10.75
C LYS A 487 9.38 42.17 -11.20
N THR A 488 9.53 42.51 -12.48
CA THR A 488 9.18 43.82 -13.04
C THR A 488 7.70 43.96 -13.34
N SER A 489 7.00 42.85 -13.60
CA SER A 489 5.60 42.86 -14.02
C SER A 489 4.74 41.96 -13.12
N LEU A 490 4.95 40.63 -13.13
CA LEU A 490 4.03 39.70 -12.42
C LEU A 490 3.89 40.00 -10.91
N PHE A 491 5.00 40.37 -10.26
CA PHE A 491 5.09 40.66 -8.83
C PHE A 491 5.40 42.14 -8.56
N ARG A 492 5.06 43.04 -9.50
CA ARG A 492 5.35 44.47 -9.35
C ARG A 492 4.79 45.00 -8.03
N GLY A 493 5.58 45.82 -7.33
CA GLY A 493 5.27 46.27 -5.96
C GLY A 493 5.73 45.27 -4.89
N TYR A 494 5.24 44.03 -4.97
CA TYR A 494 5.58 42.97 -4.00
C TYR A 494 7.04 42.55 -4.03
N ALA A 495 7.63 42.36 -5.21
CA ALA A 495 9.01 41.89 -5.33
C ALA A 495 10.04 42.90 -4.80
N TYR A 496 9.76 44.20 -4.91
CA TYR A 496 10.63 45.23 -4.37
C TYR A 496 10.66 45.21 -2.84
N ASN A 497 9.48 45.15 -2.22
CA ASN A 497 9.30 45.04 -0.78
C ASN A 497 9.92 43.75 -0.23
N PHE A 498 9.67 42.63 -0.91
CA PHE A 498 10.24 41.33 -0.55
C PHE A 498 11.78 41.31 -0.57
N ILE A 499 12.41 41.86 -1.61
CA ILE A 499 13.88 41.91 -1.69
C ILE A 499 14.46 42.80 -0.57
N ARG A 500 13.79 43.90 -0.24
CA ARG A 500 14.18 44.78 0.87
C ARG A 500 14.03 44.07 2.22
N TYR A 501 12.96 43.31 2.42
CA TYR A 501 12.74 42.48 3.59
C TYR A 501 13.88 41.47 3.80
N ILE A 502 14.19 40.65 2.78
CA ILE A 502 15.26 39.64 2.85
C ILE A 502 16.64 40.28 3.09
N LYS A 503 16.95 41.44 2.47
CA LYS A 503 18.27 42.08 2.59
C LYS A 503 18.50 42.79 3.91
N ASN A 504 17.47 43.39 4.49
CA ASN A 504 17.63 44.28 5.65
C ASN A 504 17.22 43.64 6.98
N GLY A 505 16.65 42.43 6.98
CA GLY A 505 16.20 41.75 8.20
C GLY A 505 15.14 42.53 8.99
N LEU A 506 14.42 43.43 8.32
CA LEU A 506 13.45 44.32 8.94
C LEU A 506 12.14 43.57 9.22
N SER A 507 11.63 43.74 10.43
CA SER A 507 10.44 43.09 11.00
C SER A 507 9.13 43.88 10.82
N ASP A 508 9.10 44.90 9.95
CA ASP A 508 7.97 45.83 9.92
C ASP A 508 6.98 45.49 8.79
N ASP A 509 5.69 45.53 9.14
CA ASP A 509 4.49 44.93 8.53
C ASP A 509 4.26 45.16 7.01
N GLU A 510 5.04 45.98 6.32
CA GLU A 510 4.82 46.35 4.91
C GLU A 510 5.68 45.54 3.91
N GLY A 511 6.75 44.89 4.37
CA GLY A 511 7.75 44.22 3.52
C GLY A 511 7.32 42.87 2.95
N ASP A 512 6.28 42.26 3.51
CA ASP A 512 6.02 40.83 3.47
C ASP A 512 4.63 40.46 2.91
N GLU A 513 3.90 41.42 2.35
CA GLU A 513 2.50 41.27 1.97
C GLU A 513 2.20 40.01 1.13
N MET A 514 3.05 39.66 0.16
CA MET A 514 2.86 38.44 -0.66
C MET A 514 3.07 37.14 0.13
N VAL A 515 4.00 37.13 1.07
CA VAL A 515 4.30 35.95 1.89
C VAL A 515 3.22 35.80 2.96
N SER A 516 2.82 36.90 3.60
CA SER A 516 1.67 36.94 4.53
C SER A 516 0.38 36.48 3.83
N MET A 517 0.15 36.94 2.59
CA MET A 517 -0.97 36.48 1.75
C MET A 517 -0.89 34.98 1.45
N PHE A 518 0.31 34.45 1.22
CA PHE A 518 0.51 33.00 1.05
C PHE A 518 0.23 32.23 2.34
N GLU A 519 0.70 32.70 3.50
CA GLU A 519 0.43 32.07 4.80
C GLU A 519 -1.07 32.04 5.11
N ASN A 520 -1.77 33.16 4.93
CA ASN A 520 -3.22 33.24 5.09
C ASN A 520 -3.94 32.32 4.10
N PHE A 521 -3.53 32.32 2.83
CA PHE A 521 -4.07 31.40 1.83
C PHE A 521 -3.91 29.93 2.26
N ILE A 522 -2.71 29.54 2.73
CA ILE A 522 -2.44 28.18 3.21
C ILE A 522 -3.35 27.84 4.38
N GLN A 523 -3.49 28.71 5.38
CA GLN A 523 -4.35 28.47 6.55
C GLN A 523 -5.79 28.21 6.13
N LYS A 524 -6.36 29.03 5.22
CA LYS A 524 -7.74 28.90 4.74
C LYS A 524 -8.04 27.61 3.98
N ILE A 525 -7.05 27.06 3.28
CA ILE A 525 -7.25 25.85 2.47
C ILE A 525 -6.76 24.58 3.17
N SER A 526 -6.17 24.71 4.35
CA SER A 526 -5.58 23.58 5.07
C SER A 526 -6.45 23.18 6.24
N TYR A 527 -6.48 21.88 6.51
CA TYR A 527 -7.23 21.34 7.63
C TYR A 527 -6.50 20.14 8.22
N LEU A 528 -6.70 19.91 9.52
CA LEU A 528 -6.28 18.70 10.19
C LEU A 528 -7.40 17.68 10.12
N CYS A 529 -7.13 16.52 9.53
CA CYS A 529 -8.05 15.40 9.52
C CYS A 529 -7.69 14.43 10.64
N LEU A 530 -8.55 14.33 11.65
CA LEU A 530 -8.49 13.30 12.66
C LEU A 530 -9.23 12.06 12.15
N ILE A 531 -8.51 10.96 11.95
CA ILE A 531 -9.03 9.72 11.39
C ILE A 531 -9.11 8.67 12.49
N ASP A 532 -10.27 8.03 12.59
CA ASP A 532 -10.51 6.90 13.49
C ASP A 532 -11.08 5.75 12.65
N VAL A 533 -10.35 4.64 12.60
CA VAL A 533 -10.64 3.50 11.73
C VAL A 533 -11.64 2.59 12.43
N LYS A 534 -12.81 2.40 11.81
CA LYS A 534 -13.87 1.54 12.35
C LYS A 534 -14.13 0.37 11.44
N TYR A 535 -14.05 -0.83 12.01
CA TYR A 535 -14.53 -2.04 11.36
C TYR A 535 -16.05 -2.20 11.55
N LEU A 536 -16.80 -1.20 11.08
CA LEU A 536 -18.26 -1.09 11.18
C LEU A 536 -18.84 -0.67 9.83
N LEU A 537 -20.09 -1.04 9.55
CA LEU A 537 -20.78 -0.62 8.35
C LEU A 537 -21.45 0.75 8.51
N SER A 538 -21.58 1.50 7.42
CA SER A 538 -22.28 2.79 7.42
C SER A 538 -23.71 2.68 7.94
N ASN A 539 -24.45 1.64 7.55
CA ASN A 539 -25.85 1.43 8.01
C ASN A 539 -25.93 1.17 9.53
N TYR A 540 -24.95 0.50 10.12
CA TYR A 540 -24.88 0.28 11.57
C TYR A 540 -24.69 1.61 12.32
N LEU A 541 -23.87 2.51 11.77
CA LEU A 541 -23.66 3.84 12.36
C LEU A 541 -24.89 4.73 12.24
N LEU A 542 -25.63 4.65 11.13
CA LEU A 542 -26.80 5.48 10.88
C LEU A 542 -28.10 4.95 11.53
N ASP A 543 -28.08 3.75 12.10
CA ASP A 543 -29.21 3.17 12.82
C ASP A 543 -29.41 3.87 14.18
N GLN A 544 -30.61 4.41 14.38
CA GLN A 544 -31.01 5.13 15.59
C GLN A 544 -30.83 4.33 16.88
N ASN A 545 -30.95 3.00 16.81
CA ASN A 545 -30.80 2.13 17.98
C ASN A 545 -29.35 2.06 18.48
N ASN A 546 -28.36 2.27 17.60
CA ASN A 546 -26.94 2.14 17.93
C ASN A 546 -26.30 3.48 18.30
N ILE A 547 -26.94 4.61 18.02
CA ILE A 547 -26.37 5.96 18.19
C ILE A 547 -25.82 6.18 19.61
N LYS A 548 -26.55 5.74 20.65
CA LYS A 548 -26.12 5.94 22.04
C LYS A 548 -24.82 5.18 22.36
N GLU A 549 -24.73 3.92 21.95
CA GLU A 549 -23.53 3.11 22.11
C GLU A 549 -22.34 3.74 21.37
N ILE A 550 -22.55 4.16 20.12
CA ILE A 550 -21.52 4.78 19.29
C ILE A 550 -21.04 6.09 19.91
N LYS A 551 -21.95 6.89 20.47
CA LYS A 551 -21.62 8.13 21.19
C LYS A 551 -20.72 7.86 22.38
N ASP A 552 -21.10 6.92 23.22
CA ASP A 552 -20.38 6.60 24.46
C ASP A 552 -18.98 6.02 24.18
N ARG A 553 -18.86 5.15 23.17
CA ARG A 553 -17.62 4.43 22.86
C ARG A 553 -16.68 5.18 21.92
N SER A 554 -17.19 5.76 20.84
CA SER A 554 -16.36 6.26 19.73
C SER A 554 -16.33 7.78 19.65
N VAL A 555 -17.50 8.42 19.71
CA VAL A 555 -17.61 9.88 19.54
C VAL A 555 -16.94 10.62 20.68
N ARG A 556 -17.12 10.15 21.93
CA ARG A 556 -16.45 10.74 23.10
C ARG A 556 -14.92 10.70 22.98
N LYS A 557 -14.36 9.58 22.50
CA LYS A 557 -12.92 9.43 22.23
C LYS A 557 -12.48 10.47 21.20
N GLN A 558 -13.21 10.57 20.09
CA GLN A 558 -12.93 11.51 19.00
C GLN A 558 -12.93 12.97 19.47
N PHE A 559 -13.98 13.40 20.18
CA PHE A 559 -14.08 14.77 20.72
C PHE A 559 -12.94 15.11 21.67
N THR A 560 -12.46 14.14 22.45
CA THR A 560 -11.32 14.38 23.35
C THR A 560 -10.06 14.71 22.55
N TYR A 561 -9.85 14.04 21.42
CA TYR A 561 -8.69 14.29 20.55
C TYR A 561 -8.82 15.62 19.80
N GLU A 562 -10.01 15.95 19.31
CA GLU A 562 -10.30 17.25 18.72
C GLU A 562 -10.03 18.37 19.73
N TYR A 563 -10.52 18.24 20.96
CA TYR A 563 -10.31 19.24 22.01
C TYR A 563 -8.83 19.49 22.29
N LEU A 564 -8.02 18.43 22.41
CA LEU A 564 -6.57 18.56 22.64
C LEU A 564 -5.83 19.17 21.44
N LEU A 565 -6.27 18.85 20.21
CA LEU A 565 -5.75 19.47 19.00
C LEU A 565 -6.11 20.96 18.94
N GLN A 566 -7.36 21.31 19.26
CA GLN A 566 -7.84 22.68 19.29
C GLN A 566 -7.04 23.52 20.30
N GLU A 567 -6.87 23.01 21.53
CA GLU A 567 -6.04 23.68 22.54
C GLU A 567 -4.59 23.90 22.09
N PHE A 568 -4.02 22.94 21.35
CA PHE A 568 -2.67 23.05 20.81
C PHE A 568 -2.60 24.10 19.69
N ILE A 569 -3.58 24.11 18.80
CA ILE A 569 -3.67 25.03 17.67
C ILE A 569 -3.86 26.47 18.14
N GLU A 570 -4.76 26.72 19.10
CA GLU A 570 -5.00 28.06 19.65
C GLU A 570 -3.77 28.66 20.31
N LYS A 571 -2.89 27.82 20.89
CA LYS A 571 -1.60 28.25 21.46
C LYS A 571 -0.53 28.50 20.40
N ASN A 572 -0.73 28.05 19.16
CA ASN A 572 0.21 28.15 18.05
C ASN A 572 -0.23 29.23 17.06
N LYS A 573 0.31 30.46 17.19
CA LYS A 573 -0.06 31.61 16.36
C LYS A 573 0.02 31.39 14.85
N HIS A 574 0.87 30.47 14.38
CA HIS A 574 1.02 30.17 12.95
C HIS A 574 -0.12 29.30 12.37
N PHE A 575 -0.93 28.68 13.23
CA PHE A 575 -1.93 27.70 12.83
C PHE A 575 -3.30 27.92 13.48
N SER A 576 -3.49 29.03 14.20
CA SER A 576 -4.64 29.30 15.10
C SER A 576 -6.02 29.06 14.48
N ASP A 577 -6.13 29.22 13.16
CA ASP A 577 -7.40 29.17 12.42
C ASP A 577 -7.51 27.94 11.51
N ILE A 578 -6.64 26.94 11.66
CA ILE A 578 -6.73 25.68 10.92
C ILE A 578 -7.94 24.88 11.39
N GLU A 579 -8.81 24.53 10.43
CA GLU A 579 -9.97 23.69 10.67
C GLU A 579 -9.57 22.26 11.08
N ILE A 580 -10.25 21.70 12.08
CA ILE A 580 -10.12 20.29 12.45
C ILE A 580 -11.37 19.55 11.96
N ILE A 581 -11.16 18.53 11.13
CA ILE A 581 -12.22 17.68 10.59
C ILE A 581 -12.06 16.27 11.12
N SER A 582 -13.13 15.71 11.66
CA SER A 582 -13.16 14.32 12.12
C SER A 582 -13.77 13.37 11.12
N ARG A 583 -13.15 12.20 10.96
CA ARG A 583 -13.60 11.18 10.02
C ARG A 583 -13.54 9.76 10.59
N PHE A 584 -14.59 9.00 10.32
CA PHE A 584 -14.59 7.54 10.50
C PHE A 584 -14.31 6.85 9.17
N TRP A 585 -13.31 5.98 9.17
CA TRP A 585 -12.94 5.16 8.02
C TRP A 585 -13.56 3.78 8.13
N LEU A 586 -14.43 3.43 7.17
CA LEU A 586 -15.29 2.25 7.20
C LEU A 586 -14.98 1.31 6.02
N PRO A 587 -15.05 -0.02 6.19
CA PRO A 587 -14.91 -0.94 5.08
C PRO A 587 -16.14 -0.94 4.16
N THR A 588 -15.91 -0.99 2.85
CA THR A 588 -16.93 -1.29 1.83
C THR A 588 -16.35 -2.15 0.71
N TYR A 589 -17.22 -2.82 -0.04
CA TYR A 589 -16.87 -3.53 -1.25
C TYR A 589 -17.72 -3.00 -2.42
N LYS A 590 -17.09 -2.24 -3.33
CA LYS A 590 -17.67 -1.81 -4.61
C LYS A 590 -16.60 -1.91 -5.69
N ASN A 591 -16.95 -2.30 -6.91
CA ASN A 591 -15.94 -2.73 -7.88
C ASN A 591 -15.08 -1.62 -8.53
N ASP A 592 -15.39 -0.32 -8.42
CA ASP A 592 -14.76 0.66 -9.33
C ASP A 592 -14.28 1.99 -8.73
N CYS A 593 -14.19 2.14 -7.40
CA CYS A 593 -13.67 3.38 -6.80
C CYS A 593 -12.92 3.15 -5.47
N PRO A 594 -11.73 3.75 -5.23
CA PRO A 594 -10.99 3.67 -3.96
C PRO A 594 -11.75 4.28 -2.78
N LEU A 595 -12.50 5.34 -3.06
CA LEU A 595 -13.25 6.12 -2.09
C LEU A 595 -14.70 6.15 -2.56
N VAL A 596 -15.58 5.52 -1.78
CA VAL A 596 -17.02 5.72 -1.94
C VAL A 596 -17.38 6.79 -0.91
N GLU A 597 -17.51 8.04 -1.35
CA GLU A 597 -18.08 9.06 -0.47
C GLU A 597 -19.47 8.57 -0.01
N PRO A 598 -19.77 8.52 1.29
CA PRO A 598 -21.15 8.36 1.70
C PRO A 598 -21.91 9.66 1.40
N ALA A 599 -23.21 9.50 1.15
CA ALA A 599 -24.15 10.57 0.91
C ALA A 599 -24.55 11.34 2.19
N SER A 600 -23.99 10.99 3.36
CA SER A 600 -24.26 11.62 4.67
C SER A 600 -23.16 11.30 5.70
N GLY A 601 -22.82 12.27 6.54
CA GLY A 601 -22.02 12.14 7.74
C GLY A 601 -22.85 11.71 8.96
N PHE A 602 -22.19 11.59 10.11
CA PHE A 602 -22.78 11.16 11.37
C PHE A 602 -22.91 12.37 12.32
N LEU A 603 -24.05 12.47 13.04
CA LEU A 603 -24.43 13.63 13.86
C LEU A 603 -24.51 14.93 13.04
N ASP A 604 -25.47 15.00 12.12
CA ASP A 604 -25.69 16.17 11.26
C ASP A 604 -24.41 16.60 10.53
N ASP A 605 -23.73 15.63 9.93
CA ASP A 605 -22.46 15.77 9.19
C ASP A 605 -21.23 16.19 10.02
N TYR A 606 -21.32 16.26 11.35
CA TYR A 606 -20.18 16.61 12.21
C TYR A 606 -18.99 15.65 12.05
N ILE A 607 -19.25 14.33 12.06
CA ILE A 607 -18.23 13.33 11.77
C ILE A 607 -18.43 12.81 10.35
N GLY A 608 -17.45 13.08 9.48
CA GLY A 608 -17.46 12.56 8.11
C GLY A 608 -17.30 11.05 8.09
N LEU A 609 -18.27 10.33 7.49
CA LEU A 609 -18.09 8.92 7.20
C LEU A 609 -17.30 8.78 5.90
N ARG A 610 -16.35 7.84 5.82
CA ARG A 610 -15.57 7.56 4.61
C ARG A 610 -15.54 6.05 4.38
N ASN A 611 -16.22 5.60 3.34
CA ASN A 611 -16.20 4.19 2.95
C ASN A 611 -14.99 3.93 2.04
N LEU A 612 -14.11 3.04 2.50
CA LEU A 612 -12.90 2.64 1.81
C LEU A 612 -13.11 1.28 1.15
N ASN A 613 -12.73 1.21 -0.13
CA ASN A 613 -12.83 -0.02 -0.88
C ASN A 613 -11.80 -1.04 -0.38
N PHE A 614 -12.29 -2.13 0.22
CA PHE A 614 -11.45 -3.17 0.78
C PHE A 614 -10.43 -3.69 -0.22
N THR A 615 -10.83 -3.91 -1.48
CA THR A 615 -9.97 -4.49 -2.51
C THR A 615 -8.75 -3.60 -2.78
N ILE A 616 -8.96 -2.29 -2.92
CA ILE A 616 -7.89 -1.34 -3.21
C ILE A 616 -6.96 -1.15 -2.01
N ILE A 617 -7.54 -1.07 -0.81
CA ILE A 617 -6.76 -0.99 0.44
C ILE A 617 -5.93 -2.27 0.64
N ALA A 618 -6.52 -3.44 0.37
CA ALA A 618 -5.86 -4.73 0.45
C ALA A 618 -4.70 -4.87 -0.54
N ASP A 619 -4.91 -4.47 -1.81
CA ASP A 619 -3.88 -4.55 -2.85
C ASP A 619 -2.71 -3.61 -2.49
N SER A 620 -3.02 -2.37 -2.11
CA SER A 620 -2.01 -1.44 -1.59
C SER A 620 -1.31 -1.96 -0.33
N TYR A 621 -1.99 -2.75 0.51
CA TYR A 621 -1.37 -3.32 1.70
C TYR A 621 -0.42 -4.46 1.37
N VAL A 622 -0.72 -5.34 0.42
CA VAL A 622 0.14 -6.51 0.11
C VAL A 622 1.31 -6.18 -0.81
N ASP A 623 1.16 -5.19 -1.69
CA ASP A 623 2.26 -4.58 -2.45
C ASP A 623 3.33 -3.99 -1.52
#